data_AF-A0A9P7T054-F1
#
_entry.id   AF-A0A9P7T054-F1
#
_cell.length_a   1.000
_cell.length_b   1.000
_cell.length_c   1.000
_cell.angle_alpha   90.00
_cell.angle_beta   90.00
_cell.angle_gamma   90.00
#
_symmetry.space_group_name_H-M   'P 1'
#
loop_
_entity.id
_entity.type
_entity.pdbx_description
1 polymer ?
#
loop_
_entity_poly.entity_id
_entity_poly.type
_entity_poly.pdbx_seq_one_letter_code
_entity_poly.pdbx_strand_id
1 'polypeptide(L)'
;MSDTESVPEATPESEGSSLTFKVYITAPDLDESAVLEALCGDDAEDTENFKIEQLSGQNTQAVIQRHRQGNHDESDTNPKLFLVFDSTDLAERGTLLVSLDEYHGFDDAVRLLPEDANNVISSLSISNEDWYTVRQDVPEEKTAATPVEWFALYNSVPKKDGFNHALRAMNKGVQDVGVSGPDEEGDADELPKFYKPVRAGSRSLDQIISDHPFYAEENGVDPSRFAVIDGDYRQTGALLVQVSPGRDSFRCKGDVAGEILRWVYINLMTWDEAKAFAGGQ
;
A
#
# COMPACT_ATOMS: atom_id res chain seq x y z
N MET A 1 67.05 22.00 1.52
CA MET A 1 65.72 22.34 2.04
C MET A 1 64.76 21.86 0.98
N SER A 2 64.29 20.63 1.15
CA SER A 2 63.44 19.91 0.20
C SER A 2 62.19 19.55 1.00
N ASP A 3 61.19 20.41 0.90
CA ASP A 3 59.89 20.21 1.55
C ASP A 3 59.18 19.07 0.82
N THR A 4 58.98 17.99 1.55
CA THR A 4 58.24 16.81 1.09
C THR A 4 56.80 17.03 1.51
N GLU A 5 55.95 17.53 0.60
CA GLU A 5 54.50 17.58 0.81
C GLU A 5 53.99 16.17 1.02
N SER A 6 53.55 15.90 2.25
CA SER A 6 52.90 14.66 2.63
C SER A 6 51.45 14.78 2.14
N VAL A 7 51.12 14.07 1.07
CA VAL A 7 49.74 13.87 0.62
C VAL A 7 49.00 13.15 1.75
N PRO A 8 47.87 13.66 2.26
CA PRO A 8 47.08 12.93 3.22
C PRO A 8 46.49 11.70 2.52
N GLU A 9 46.84 10.54 3.06
CA GLU A 9 46.24 9.25 2.75
C GLU A 9 44.72 9.40 2.96
N ALA A 10 43.95 9.27 1.87
CA ALA A 10 42.51 9.21 1.96
C ALA A 10 42.16 7.98 2.80
N THR A 11 41.60 8.21 3.98
CA THR A 11 40.92 7.19 4.76
C THR A 11 39.90 6.52 3.83
N PRO A 12 39.87 5.18 3.74
CA PRO A 12 38.83 4.52 2.98
C PRO A 12 37.49 4.99 3.53
N GLU A 13 36.65 5.51 2.63
CA GLU A 13 35.25 5.80 2.89
C GLU A 13 34.68 4.61 3.64
N SER A 14 34.07 4.88 4.79
CA SER A 14 33.38 3.86 5.57
C SER A 14 32.48 3.10 4.63
N GLU A 15 32.68 1.78 4.53
CA GLU A 15 31.69 0.84 4.03
C GLU A 15 30.33 1.33 4.55
N GLY A 16 29.45 1.77 3.64
CA GLY A 16 28.16 2.31 4.03
C GLY A 16 27.51 1.29 4.95
N SER A 17 27.24 1.67 6.21
CA SER A 17 26.67 0.72 7.15
C SER A 17 25.35 0.24 6.54
N SER A 18 25.29 -1.03 6.14
CA SER A 18 24.04 -1.62 5.67
C SER A 18 23.02 -1.42 6.80
N LEU A 19 22.00 -0.61 6.54
CA LEU A 19 20.97 -0.37 7.53
C LEU A 19 20.15 -1.64 7.64
N THR A 20 20.00 -2.13 8.86
CA THR A 20 19.08 -3.25 9.13
C THR A 20 17.64 -2.81 8.98
N PHE A 21 16.75 -3.70 8.57
CA PHE A 21 15.32 -3.44 8.45
C PHE A 21 14.57 -3.93 9.68
N LYS A 22 13.61 -3.14 10.16
CA LYS A 22 12.67 -3.63 11.17
C LYS A 22 11.67 -4.57 10.52
N VAL A 23 11.41 -5.67 11.21
CA VAL A 23 10.35 -6.62 10.86
C VAL A 23 9.43 -6.73 12.07
N TYR A 24 8.18 -6.33 11.90
CA TYR A 24 7.19 -6.36 12.98
C TYR A 24 6.27 -7.56 12.83
N ILE A 25 6.18 -8.38 13.86
CA ILE A 25 5.26 -9.53 13.89
C ILE A 25 4.05 -9.14 14.74
N THR A 26 2.90 -8.94 14.10
CA THR A 26 1.65 -8.63 14.79
C THR A 26 0.71 -9.83 14.91
N ALA A 27 0.90 -10.86 14.07
CA ALA A 27 0.20 -12.12 14.19
C ALA A 27 0.58 -12.85 15.51
N PRO A 28 -0.38 -13.15 16.41
CA PRO A 28 -0.06 -13.70 17.74
C PRO A 28 0.62 -15.06 17.74
N ASP A 29 0.31 -15.89 16.75
CA ASP A 29 0.76 -17.29 16.66
C ASP A 29 1.90 -17.47 15.64
N LEU A 30 2.49 -16.37 15.17
CA LEU A 30 3.65 -16.39 14.27
C LEU A 30 4.92 -16.12 15.08
N ASP A 31 5.89 -17.02 14.96
CA ASP A 31 7.18 -16.90 15.63
C ASP A 31 8.27 -16.34 14.72
N GLU A 32 9.35 -15.86 15.36
CA GLU A 32 10.50 -15.24 14.72
C GLU A 32 11.21 -16.18 13.74
N SER A 33 11.36 -17.45 14.10
CA SER A 33 12.08 -18.44 13.27
C SER A 33 11.34 -18.70 11.97
N ALA A 34 10.01 -18.84 12.01
CA ALA A 34 9.19 -19.02 10.82
C ALA A 34 9.24 -17.80 9.89
N VAL A 35 9.33 -16.59 10.45
CA VAL A 35 9.48 -15.35 9.67
C VAL A 35 10.85 -15.29 8.98
N LEU A 36 11.93 -15.60 9.70
CA LEU A 36 13.27 -15.63 9.11
C LEU A 36 13.41 -16.70 8.04
N GLU A 37 12.90 -17.91 8.29
CA GLU A 37 12.87 -18.99 7.30
C GLU A 37 12.11 -18.56 6.04
N ALA A 38 11.00 -17.84 6.18
CA ALA A 38 10.25 -17.36 5.04
C ALA A 38 10.95 -16.21 4.27
N LEU A 39 11.62 -15.30 4.97
CA LEU A 39 12.33 -14.15 4.36
C LEU A 39 13.63 -14.56 3.66
N CYS A 40 14.40 -15.45 4.27
CA CYS A 40 15.78 -15.74 3.89
C CYS A 40 15.96 -17.15 3.31
N GLY A 41 14.97 -18.05 3.48
CA GLY A 41 15.12 -19.46 3.09
C GLY A 41 16.30 -20.12 3.80
N ASP A 42 17.22 -20.68 3.01
CA ASP A 42 18.45 -21.32 3.50
C ASP A 42 19.65 -20.34 3.64
N ASP A 43 19.48 -19.05 3.29
CA ASP A 43 20.58 -18.07 3.35
C ASP A 43 20.70 -17.44 4.75
N ALA A 44 21.62 -17.98 5.55
CA ALA A 44 21.83 -17.52 6.92
C ALA A 44 22.43 -16.10 7.00
N GLU A 45 23.13 -15.62 5.96
CA GLU A 45 23.76 -14.30 5.96
C GLU A 45 22.72 -13.17 5.91
N ASP A 46 21.59 -13.42 5.24
CA ASP A 46 20.48 -12.45 5.13
C ASP A 46 19.76 -12.19 6.46
N THR A 47 19.85 -13.11 7.41
CA THR A 47 19.18 -12.96 8.71
C THR A 47 19.73 -11.76 9.52
N GLU A 48 20.99 -11.38 9.30
CA GLU A 48 21.62 -10.23 9.95
C GLU A 48 21.06 -8.88 9.45
N ASN A 49 20.38 -8.87 8.29
CA ASN A 49 19.74 -7.67 7.75
C ASN A 49 18.44 -7.31 8.48
N PHE A 50 17.91 -8.19 9.35
CA PHE A 50 16.60 -8.00 9.97
C PHE A 50 16.67 -7.88 11.49
N LYS A 51 15.94 -6.90 12.02
CA LYS A 51 15.65 -6.75 13.44
C LYS A 51 14.18 -7.01 13.70
N ILE A 52 13.87 -8.14 14.31
CA ILE A 52 12.49 -8.56 14.55
C ILE A 52 11.95 -7.99 15.87
N GLU A 53 10.75 -7.44 15.84
CA GLU A 53 10.00 -6.99 17.02
C GLU A 53 8.60 -7.64 17.06
N GLN A 54 8.32 -8.36 18.14
CA GLN A 54 6.98 -8.93 18.37
C GLN A 54 6.03 -7.87 18.93
N LEU A 55 4.96 -7.57 18.20
CA LEU A 55 3.89 -6.62 18.54
C LEU A 55 2.53 -7.29 18.42
N SER A 56 2.39 -8.49 18.99
CA SER A 56 1.20 -9.33 18.88
C SER A 56 -0.09 -8.57 19.19
N GLY A 57 -1.05 -8.63 18.25
CA GLY A 57 -2.37 -8.00 18.37
C GLY A 57 -2.42 -6.51 18.03
N GLN A 58 -1.30 -5.87 17.67
CA GLN A 58 -1.31 -4.51 17.14
C GLN A 58 -1.74 -4.50 15.67
N ASN A 59 -2.40 -3.42 15.24
CA ASN A 59 -2.69 -3.20 13.83
C ASN A 59 -1.53 -2.47 13.13
N THR A 60 -1.54 -2.47 11.80
CA THR A 60 -0.47 -1.88 10.99
C THR A 60 -0.26 -0.38 11.24
N GLN A 61 -1.34 0.38 11.49
CA GLN A 61 -1.23 1.81 11.80
C GLN A 61 -0.53 2.07 13.14
N ALA A 62 -0.78 1.25 14.16
CA ALA A 62 -0.06 1.31 15.44
C ALA A 62 1.43 0.98 15.25
N VAL A 63 1.74 0.01 14.38
CA VAL A 63 3.13 -0.32 14.00
C VAL A 63 3.81 0.86 13.31
N ILE A 64 3.15 1.51 12.33
CA ILE A 64 3.66 2.71 11.64
C ILE A 64 3.97 3.82 12.66
N GLN A 65 3.05 4.10 13.58
CA GLN A 65 3.25 5.11 14.61
C GLN A 65 4.43 4.77 15.53
N ARG A 66 4.57 3.50 15.91
CA ARG A 66 5.68 3.03 16.73
C ARG A 66 7.01 3.15 15.99
N HIS A 67 7.07 2.75 14.72
CA HIS A 67 8.28 2.86 13.90
C HIS A 67 8.74 4.33 13.81
N ARG A 68 7.81 5.25 13.53
CA ARG A 68 8.07 6.70 13.54
C ARG A 68 8.61 7.19 14.88
N GLN A 69 8.05 6.74 16.00
CA GLN A 69 8.46 7.20 17.33
C GLN A 69 9.77 6.59 17.81
N GLY A 70 10.09 5.36 17.39
CA GLY A 70 11.23 4.58 17.89
C GLY A 70 12.52 4.75 17.11
N ASN A 71 12.45 4.96 15.78
CA ASN A 71 13.64 4.87 14.93
C ASN A 71 14.40 6.17 14.73
N HIS A 72 13.96 7.28 15.34
CA HIS A 72 14.73 8.53 15.28
C HIS A 72 16.10 8.44 15.98
N ASP A 73 16.28 7.47 16.90
CA ASP A 73 17.49 7.33 17.71
C ASP A 73 18.32 6.05 17.39
N GLU A 74 17.82 5.13 16.55
CA GLU A 74 18.55 3.90 16.16
C GLU A 74 19.35 4.14 14.87
N SER A 75 20.65 4.41 14.99
CA SER A 75 21.51 4.81 13.86
C SER A 75 21.79 3.72 12.81
N ASP A 76 21.44 2.47 13.09
CA ASP A 76 21.75 1.29 12.30
C ASP A 76 20.50 0.63 11.68
N THR A 77 19.36 1.32 11.74
CA THR A 77 18.06 0.82 11.28
C THR A 77 17.49 1.71 10.19
N ASN A 78 16.88 1.12 9.16
CA ASN A 78 16.21 1.87 8.11
C ASN A 78 15.00 2.64 8.70
N PRO A 79 14.96 3.98 8.59
CA PRO A 79 13.91 4.79 9.22
C PRO A 79 12.64 4.90 8.37
N LYS A 80 12.63 4.36 7.15
CA LYS A 80 11.58 4.58 6.15
C LYS A 80 10.92 3.28 5.69
N LEU A 81 11.71 2.23 5.50
CA LEU A 81 11.25 0.95 4.97
C LEU A 81 11.25 -0.11 6.07
N PHE A 82 10.15 -0.85 6.18
CA PHE A 82 10.02 -1.97 7.11
C PHE A 82 8.97 -2.97 6.65
N LEU A 83 9.00 -4.17 7.26
CA LEU A 83 8.05 -5.23 6.97
C LEU A 83 7.08 -5.43 8.14
N VAL A 84 5.83 -5.78 7.82
CA VAL A 84 4.80 -6.16 8.81
C VAL A 84 4.22 -7.52 8.45
N PHE A 85 4.38 -8.47 9.37
CA PHE A 85 3.79 -9.80 9.31
C PHE A 85 2.53 -9.85 10.18
N ASP A 86 1.38 -9.73 9.51
CA ASP A 86 0.06 -9.62 10.14
C ASP A 86 -0.81 -10.88 10.01
N SER A 87 -0.26 -11.97 9.46
CA SER A 87 -0.92 -13.25 9.29
C SER A 87 0.06 -14.40 9.45
N THR A 88 -0.42 -15.54 9.93
CA THR A 88 0.32 -16.81 9.94
C THR A 88 0.37 -17.47 8.56
N ASP A 89 -0.48 -17.03 7.62
CA ASP A 89 -0.54 -17.55 6.25
C ASP A 89 0.47 -16.85 5.34
N LEU A 90 1.75 -17.20 5.48
CA LEU A 90 2.84 -16.56 4.74
C LEU A 90 2.80 -16.82 3.23
N ALA A 91 2.17 -17.92 2.80
CA ALA A 91 2.15 -18.34 1.40
C ALA A 91 1.09 -17.59 0.58
N GLU A 92 -0.11 -17.38 1.14
CA GLU A 92 -1.19 -16.69 0.43
C GLU A 92 -1.39 -15.24 0.89
N ARG A 93 -1.10 -14.88 2.15
CA ARG A 93 -1.18 -13.49 2.63
C ARG A 93 0.10 -12.70 2.40
N GLY A 94 1.24 -13.38 2.43
CA GLY A 94 2.56 -12.76 2.36
C GLY A 94 2.85 -11.81 3.52
N THR A 95 3.74 -10.86 3.25
CA THR A 95 4.12 -9.78 4.16
C THR A 95 3.77 -8.43 3.56
N LEU A 96 3.59 -7.43 4.42
CA LEU A 96 3.36 -6.05 4.00
C LEU A 96 4.68 -5.29 4.05
N LEU A 97 5.19 -4.90 2.89
CA LEU A 97 6.29 -3.95 2.77
C LEU A 97 5.69 -2.55 2.87
N VAL A 98 6.06 -1.84 3.93
CA VAL A 98 5.57 -0.50 4.23
C VAL A 98 6.68 0.49 3.99
N SER A 99 6.30 1.65 3.47
CA SER A 99 7.18 2.79 3.43
C SER A 99 6.51 4.04 3.96
N LEU A 100 7.34 4.83 4.62
CA LEU A 100 6.98 6.11 5.18
C LEU A 100 7.36 7.29 4.29
N ASP A 101 8.13 7.05 3.22
CA ASP A 101 8.74 8.13 2.42
C ASP A 101 8.31 8.10 0.96
N GLU A 102 7.21 7.42 0.67
CA GLU A 102 6.83 7.22 -0.71
C GLU A 102 5.87 8.29 -1.20
N TYR A 103 6.09 8.51 -2.50
CA TYR A 103 5.52 9.51 -3.37
C TYR A 103 4.23 10.12 -2.75
N HIS A 104 4.29 11.42 -2.42
CA HIS A 104 3.17 12.32 -2.05
C HIS A 104 2.85 12.54 -0.58
N GLY A 105 3.74 12.17 0.32
CA GLY A 105 3.63 12.54 1.73
C GLY A 105 2.54 11.78 2.48
N PHE A 106 2.15 10.61 1.94
CA PHE A 106 1.29 9.63 2.59
C PHE A 106 2.05 8.32 2.74
N ASP A 107 1.72 7.56 3.78
CA ASP A 107 2.22 6.20 3.94
C ASP A 107 1.61 5.30 2.85
N ASP A 108 2.40 4.42 2.27
CA ASP A 108 1.93 3.41 1.32
C ASP A 108 2.53 2.04 1.64
N ALA A 109 1.95 1.00 1.04
CA ALA A 109 2.41 -0.35 1.21
C ALA A 109 2.04 -1.26 0.04
N VAL A 110 2.85 -2.29 -0.16
CA VAL A 110 2.58 -3.39 -1.08
C VAL A 110 2.65 -4.73 -0.36
N ARG A 111 1.96 -5.72 -0.90
CA ARG A 111 2.03 -7.09 -0.40
C ARG A 111 2.78 -7.98 -1.34
N LEU A 112 3.73 -8.70 -0.76
CA LEU A 112 4.69 -9.54 -1.46
C LEU A 112 4.83 -10.86 -0.71
N LEU A 113 5.30 -11.90 -1.41
CA LEU A 113 5.82 -13.06 -0.70
C LEU A 113 7.02 -12.64 0.14
N PRO A 114 7.29 -13.28 1.30
CA PRO A 114 8.40 -12.89 2.16
C PRO A 114 9.76 -12.83 1.44
N GLU A 115 10.10 -13.82 0.61
CA GLU A 115 11.33 -13.83 -0.19
C GLU A 115 11.40 -12.64 -1.18
N ASP A 116 10.29 -12.36 -1.88
CA ASP A 116 10.20 -11.20 -2.78
C ASP A 116 10.34 -9.88 -2.00
N ALA A 117 9.74 -9.80 -0.82
CA ALA A 117 9.83 -8.63 0.04
C ALA A 117 11.26 -8.38 0.51
N ASN A 118 12.03 -9.42 0.83
CA ASN A 118 13.46 -9.33 1.15
C ASN A 118 14.26 -8.74 -0.04
N ASN A 119 14.03 -9.28 -1.25
CA ASN A 119 14.70 -8.78 -2.45
C ASN A 119 14.36 -7.31 -2.74
N VAL A 120 13.08 -6.95 -2.68
CA VAL A 120 12.58 -5.61 -2.98
C VAL A 120 13.02 -4.59 -1.93
N ILE A 121 12.89 -4.90 -0.63
CA ILE A 121 13.30 -3.96 0.43
C ILE A 121 14.80 -3.67 0.37
N SER A 122 15.61 -4.69 0.07
CA SER A 122 17.05 -4.55 -0.15
C SER A 122 17.35 -3.68 -1.37
N SER A 123 16.70 -3.94 -2.50
CA SER A 123 16.82 -3.15 -3.75
C SER A 123 16.47 -1.67 -3.56
N LEU A 124 15.34 -1.38 -2.90
CA LEU A 124 14.90 -0.03 -2.54
C LEU A 124 15.91 0.69 -1.64
N SER A 125 16.46 -0.01 -0.65
CA SER A 125 17.38 0.60 0.33
C SER A 125 18.68 1.11 -0.29
N ILE A 126 19.17 0.44 -1.33
CA ILE A 126 20.39 0.83 -2.05
C ILE A 126 20.07 1.68 -3.29
N SER A 127 18.81 2.08 -3.46
CA SER A 127 18.33 2.89 -4.60
C SER A 127 18.59 2.24 -5.97
N ASN A 128 18.63 0.91 -6.04
CA ASN A 128 18.67 0.18 -7.31
C ASN A 128 17.31 0.18 -8.00
N GLU A 129 16.25 0.39 -7.21
CA GLU A 129 14.86 0.44 -7.64
C GLU A 129 14.18 1.59 -6.90
N ASP A 130 13.11 2.11 -7.50
CA ASP A 130 12.26 3.12 -6.87
C ASP A 130 10.88 2.54 -6.56
N TRP A 131 10.20 3.13 -5.58
CA TRP A 131 8.90 2.61 -5.15
C TRP A 131 7.85 2.62 -6.25
N TYR A 132 7.93 3.58 -7.17
CA TYR A 132 6.97 3.68 -8.25
C TYR A 132 7.08 2.45 -9.16
N THR A 133 8.29 2.02 -9.51
CA THR A 133 8.54 0.76 -10.22
C THR A 133 8.04 -0.45 -9.43
N VAL A 134 8.37 -0.55 -8.15
CA VAL A 134 7.87 -1.65 -7.29
C VAL A 134 6.35 -1.74 -7.35
N ARG A 135 5.64 -0.61 -7.27
CA ARG A 135 4.17 -0.55 -7.31
C ARG A 135 3.59 -1.00 -8.65
N GLN A 136 4.26 -0.72 -9.76
CA GLN A 136 3.80 -1.17 -11.09
C GLN A 136 4.04 -2.67 -11.30
N ASP A 137 5.12 -3.18 -10.74
CA ASP A 137 5.59 -4.54 -11.02
C ASP A 137 5.05 -5.59 -10.04
N VAL A 138 4.36 -5.22 -8.96
CA VAL A 138 3.71 -6.19 -8.05
C VAL A 138 2.64 -6.98 -8.82
N PRO A 139 2.90 -8.24 -9.23
CA PRO A 139 1.97 -9.02 -10.01
C PRO A 139 0.99 -9.64 -9.00
N GLU A 140 -0.20 -9.06 -8.90
CA GLU A 140 -1.32 -9.61 -8.12
C GLU A 140 -1.00 -9.77 -6.61
N GLU A 141 -1.29 -8.73 -5.83
CA GLU A 141 -1.18 -8.76 -4.37
C GLU A 141 -1.86 -10.01 -3.78
N LYS A 142 -1.04 -10.91 -3.22
CA LYS A 142 -1.52 -12.14 -2.61
C LYS A 142 -2.11 -11.80 -1.25
N THR A 143 -3.44 -11.86 -1.15
CA THR A 143 -4.15 -11.79 0.11
C THR A 143 -5.05 -13.00 0.24
N ALA A 144 -5.34 -13.44 1.47
CA ALA A 144 -6.22 -14.58 1.76
C ALA A 144 -7.69 -14.39 1.30
N ALA A 145 -8.02 -13.25 0.70
CA ALA A 145 -9.24 -13.09 -0.07
C ALA A 145 -8.85 -13.30 -1.54
N THR A 146 -9.38 -14.35 -2.17
CA THR A 146 -9.43 -14.56 -3.64
C THR A 146 -9.21 -13.23 -4.33
N PRO A 147 -8.12 -13.04 -5.10
CA PRO A 147 -7.68 -11.73 -5.53
C PRO A 147 -8.89 -10.97 -6.05
N VAL A 148 -9.30 -9.97 -5.29
CA VAL A 148 -10.31 -9.05 -5.77
C VAL A 148 -9.53 -8.20 -6.72
N GLU A 149 -9.47 -8.63 -7.97
CA GLU A 149 -8.67 -7.91 -8.94
C GLU A 149 -9.19 -6.45 -9.08
N TRP A 150 -10.42 -6.13 -8.62
CA TRP A 150 -11.05 -4.82 -8.84
C TRP A 150 -12.16 -4.48 -7.81
N PHE A 151 -12.30 -3.20 -7.45
CA PHE A 151 -13.49 -2.66 -6.79
C PHE A 151 -14.51 -2.18 -7.84
N ALA A 152 -15.80 -2.27 -7.55
CA ALA A 152 -16.79 -1.64 -8.41
C ALA A 152 -16.81 -0.12 -8.22
N LEU A 153 -16.80 0.65 -9.32
CA LEU A 153 -17.06 2.09 -9.31
C LEU A 153 -18.40 2.39 -9.99
N TYR A 154 -19.44 2.61 -9.19
CA TYR A 154 -20.78 2.87 -9.69
C TYR A 154 -20.94 4.32 -10.18
N ASN A 155 -21.36 4.45 -11.43
CA ASN A 155 -21.77 5.70 -12.03
C ASN A 155 -23.24 5.99 -11.73
N SER A 156 -23.48 6.89 -10.79
CA SER A 156 -24.79 7.43 -10.43
C SER A 156 -25.04 8.84 -10.98
N VAL A 157 -24.15 9.34 -11.85
CA VAL A 157 -24.31 10.65 -12.51
C VAL A 157 -24.79 10.51 -13.96
N PRO A 158 -25.63 11.44 -14.45
CA PRO A 158 -26.14 11.39 -15.82
C PRO A 158 -25.07 11.71 -16.88
N LYS A 159 -24.01 12.45 -16.52
CA LYS A 159 -22.94 12.86 -17.45
C LYS A 159 -21.78 11.89 -17.42
N LYS A 160 -21.51 11.23 -18.55
CA LYS A 160 -20.39 10.28 -18.71
C LYS A 160 -19.02 10.92 -18.47
N ASP A 161 -18.82 12.17 -18.88
CA ASP A 161 -17.50 12.82 -18.79
C ASP A 161 -17.04 13.02 -17.34
N GLY A 162 -17.96 13.40 -16.45
CA GLY A 162 -17.65 13.56 -15.03
C GLY A 162 -17.27 12.23 -14.37
N PHE A 163 -17.92 11.15 -14.78
CA PHE A 163 -17.59 9.80 -14.32
C PHE A 163 -16.25 9.31 -14.86
N ASN A 164 -15.99 9.49 -16.16
CA ASN A 164 -14.72 9.05 -16.77
C ASN A 164 -13.52 9.78 -16.16
N HIS A 165 -13.67 11.07 -15.84
CA HIS A 165 -12.64 11.81 -15.13
C HIS A 165 -12.40 11.24 -13.73
N ALA A 166 -13.47 10.97 -12.97
CA ALA A 166 -13.37 10.37 -11.64
C ALA A 166 -12.76 8.97 -11.67
N LEU A 167 -13.16 8.13 -12.63
CA LEU A 167 -12.61 6.78 -12.82
C LEU A 167 -11.11 6.84 -13.11
N ARG A 168 -10.67 7.76 -14.00
CA ARG A 168 -9.24 7.97 -14.26
C ARG A 168 -8.50 8.44 -13.01
N ALA A 169 -9.03 9.44 -12.31
CA ALA A 169 -8.42 9.95 -11.07
C ALA A 169 -8.31 8.86 -9.99
N MET A 170 -9.33 8.03 -9.81
CA MET A 170 -9.33 6.94 -8.83
C MET A 170 -8.44 5.77 -9.23
N ASN A 171 -8.31 5.45 -10.52
CA ASN A 171 -7.32 4.45 -10.96
C ASN A 171 -5.88 4.99 -10.97
N LYS A 172 -5.71 6.31 -11.09
CA LYS A 172 -4.41 7.00 -10.95
C LYS A 172 -4.01 7.25 -9.50
N GLY A 173 -4.91 6.99 -8.54
CA GLY A 173 -4.71 7.30 -7.12
C GLY A 173 -3.38 6.75 -6.62
N VAL A 174 -2.56 7.61 -6.00
CA VAL A 174 -1.16 7.39 -5.54
C VAL A 174 -0.10 7.16 -6.63
N GLN A 175 -0.45 6.70 -7.84
CA GLN A 175 0.54 6.52 -8.92
C GLN A 175 1.04 7.85 -9.52
N ASP A 176 0.16 8.86 -9.68
CA ASP A 176 0.47 10.10 -10.43
C ASP A 176 0.42 11.39 -9.61
N VAL A 177 0.18 11.32 -8.30
CA VAL A 177 0.26 12.54 -7.48
C VAL A 177 1.74 13.04 -7.60
N GLY A 178 2.08 14.30 -7.34
CA GLY A 178 3.49 14.79 -7.27
C GLY A 178 4.52 14.55 -8.41
N VAL A 179 4.17 13.95 -9.56
CA VAL A 179 5.03 13.93 -10.75
C VAL A 179 5.19 15.37 -11.26
N SER A 180 6.32 15.99 -10.91
CA SER A 180 6.72 17.28 -11.47
C SER A 180 7.57 17.03 -12.72
N GLY A 181 6.94 16.46 -13.75
CA GLY A 181 7.50 16.26 -15.08
C GLY A 181 6.47 16.66 -16.13
N PRO A 182 6.84 16.92 -17.40
CA PRO A 182 5.83 16.95 -18.46
C PRO A 182 5.07 15.62 -18.36
N ASP A 183 3.74 15.69 -18.33
CA ASP A 183 2.87 14.53 -18.38
C ASP A 183 3.36 13.63 -19.54
N GLU A 184 4.18 12.63 -19.26
CA GLU A 184 4.22 11.47 -20.13
C GLU A 184 2.84 10.87 -19.88
N GLU A 185 1.90 11.22 -20.76
CA GLU A 185 0.60 10.60 -20.90
C GLU A 185 0.86 9.11 -21.17
N GLY A 186 1.28 8.36 -20.15
CA GLY A 186 1.14 6.92 -20.12
C GLY A 186 -0.32 6.66 -20.41
N ASP A 187 -0.57 5.89 -21.47
CA ASP A 187 -1.92 5.69 -21.95
C ASP A 187 -2.72 5.13 -20.76
N ALA A 188 -3.85 5.75 -20.41
CA ALA A 188 -4.62 5.37 -19.21
C ALA A 188 -5.13 3.91 -19.25
N ASP A 189 -4.91 3.23 -20.37
CA ASP A 189 -5.16 1.83 -20.61
C ASP A 189 -4.00 0.89 -20.24
N GLU A 190 -2.79 1.39 -19.99
CA GLU A 190 -1.60 0.63 -19.59
C GLU A 190 -1.36 0.62 -18.07
N LEU A 191 -2.00 1.50 -17.30
CA LEU A 191 -1.87 1.52 -15.84
C LEU A 191 -2.65 0.38 -15.16
N PRO A 192 -2.15 -0.17 -14.02
CA PRO A 192 -2.91 -1.07 -13.17
C PRO A 192 -4.21 -0.38 -12.73
N LYS A 193 -5.35 -1.02 -12.98
CA LYS A 193 -6.66 -0.44 -12.70
C LYS A 193 -7.24 -1.16 -11.48
N PHE A 194 -7.58 -0.39 -10.44
CA PHE A 194 -8.19 -0.92 -9.21
C PHE A 194 -9.71 -0.88 -9.25
N TYR A 195 -10.30 -0.15 -10.20
CA TYR A 195 -11.75 0.02 -10.32
C TYR A 195 -12.31 -0.44 -11.66
N LYS A 196 -13.34 -1.28 -11.59
CA LYS A 196 -14.21 -1.62 -12.73
C LYS A 196 -15.41 -0.66 -12.77
N PRO A 197 -15.65 0.05 -13.89
CA PRO A 197 -16.78 0.95 -14.01
C PRO A 197 -18.11 0.19 -14.12
N VAL A 198 -19.08 0.58 -13.30
CA VAL A 198 -20.43 -0.02 -13.28
C VAL A 198 -21.48 1.05 -13.55
N ARG A 199 -22.43 0.79 -14.45
CA ARG A 199 -23.56 1.71 -14.65
C ARG A 199 -24.61 1.48 -13.57
N ALA A 200 -24.85 2.47 -12.71
CA ALA A 200 -25.95 2.38 -11.74
C ALA A 200 -27.32 2.49 -12.42
N GLY A 201 -27.42 3.27 -13.52
CA GLY A 201 -28.69 3.51 -14.20
C GLY A 201 -29.59 4.40 -13.34
N SER A 202 -30.85 4.02 -13.14
CA SER A 202 -31.78 4.71 -12.24
C SER A 202 -31.82 4.13 -10.83
N ARG A 203 -30.87 3.25 -10.47
CA ARG A 203 -30.86 2.59 -9.16
C ARG A 203 -30.52 3.59 -8.04
N SER A 204 -31.23 3.50 -6.93
CA SER A 204 -30.87 4.22 -5.70
C SER A 204 -29.65 3.59 -5.03
N LEU A 205 -29.00 4.32 -4.12
CA LEU A 205 -27.88 3.77 -3.34
C LEU A 205 -28.28 2.51 -2.56
N ASP A 206 -29.48 2.47 -1.99
CA ASP A 206 -30.00 1.28 -1.28
C ASP A 206 -30.12 0.07 -2.20
N GLN A 207 -30.58 0.27 -3.44
CA GLN A 207 -30.66 -0.79 -4.43
C GLN A 207 -29.27 -1.26 -4.84
N ILE A 208 -28.32 -0.34 -5.06
CA ILE A 208 -26.92 -0.70 -5.36
C ILE A 208 -26.35 -1.55 -4.21
N ILE A 209 -26.50 -1.13 -2.96
CA ILE A 209 -25.99 -1.86 -1.79
C ILE A 209 -26.59 -3.25 -1.68
N SER A 210 -27.91 -3.37 -1.90
CA SER A 210 -28.61 -4.65 -1.84
C SER A 210 -28.18 -5.62 -2.94
N ASP A 211 -27.96 -5.12 -4.16
CA ASP A 211 -27.64 -5.95 -5.33
C ASP A 211 -26.14 -6.23 -5.46
N HIS A 212 -25.29 -5.44 -4.79
CA HIS A 212 -23.85 -5.45 -4.99
C HIS A 212 -23.19 -6.80 -4.73
N PRO A 213 -23.48 -7.54 -3.63
CA PRO A 213 -22.85 -8.84 -3.39
C PRO A 213 -23.07 -9.84 -4.55
N PHE A 214 -24.27 -9.85 -5.14
CA PHE A 214 -24.59 -10.71 -6.28
C PHE A 214 -23.86 -10.24 -7.55
N TYR A 215 -23.87 -8.93 -7.83
CA TYR A 215 -23.10 -8.36 -8.93
C TYR A 215 -21.61 -8.69 -8.80
N ALA A 216 -21.08 -8.63 -7.58
CA ALA A 216 -19.67 -8.83 -7.30
C ALA A 216 -19.21 -10.26 -7.58
N GLU A 217 -20.01 -11.24 -7.18
CA GLU A 217 -19.79 -12.66 -7.49
C GLU A 217 -19.76 -12.90 -9.01
N GLU A 218 -20.68 -12.31 -9.77
CA GLU A 218 -20.75 -12.48 -11.23
C GLU A 218 -19.61 -11.79 -12.00
N ASN A 219 -18.99 -10.74 -11.43
CA ASN A 219 -18.07 -9.85 -12.15
C ASN A 219 -16.64 -9.84 -11.60
N GLY A 220 -16.36 -10.63 -10.56
CA GLY A 220 -15.05 -10.71 -9.91
C GLY A 220 -14.61 -9.35 -9.38
N VAL A 221 -15.44 -8.74 -8.53
CA VAL A 221 -15.11 -7.51 -7.76
C VAL A 221 -15.34 -7.75 -6.26
N ASP A 222 -14.89 -6.84 -5.39
CA ASP A 222 -15.06 -7.00 -3.93
C ASP A 222 -16.56 -7.09 -3.61
N PRO A 223 -17.06 -8.14 -2.92
CA PRO A 223 -18.48 -8.25 -2.59
C PRO A 223 -18.90 -7.42 -1.38
N SER A 224 -17.93 -6.94 -0.61
CA SER A 224 -18.14 -6.23 0.65
C SER A 224 -17.95 -4.72 0.51
N ARG A 225 -17.26 -4.24 -0.53
CA ARG A 225 -16.82 -2.84 -0.64
C ARG A 225 -16.86 -2.33 -2.07
N PHE A 226 -17.30 -1.10 -2.24
CA PHE A 226 -17.31 -0.44 -3.55
C PHE A 226 -17.28 1.07 -3.42
N ALA A 227 -17.13 1.76 -4.55
CA ALA A 227 -17.18 3.20 -4.63
C ALA A 227 -18.32 3.68 -5.52
N VAL A 228 -18.84 4.88 -5.25
CA VAL A 228 -19.90 5.53 -6.02
C VAL A 228 -19.50 6.95 -6.39
N ILE A 229 -19.70 7.29 -7.67
CA ILE A 229 -19.65 8.65 -8.18
C ILE A 229 -21.09 9.13 -8.37
N ASP A 230 -21.52 10.03 -7.50
CA ASP A 230 -22.84 10.65 -7.54
C ASP A 230 -22.76 12.17 -7.74
N GLY A 231 -23.91 12.85 -7.62
CA GLY A 231 -24.00 14.30 -7.86
C GLY A 231 -23.10 15.15 -6.97
N ASP A 232 -22.70 14.63 -5.80
CA ASP A 232 -21.93 15.35 -4.80
C ASP A 232 -20.41 15.15 -4.96
N TYR A 233 -19.98 14.27 -5.87
CA TYR A 233 -18.57 13.92 -6.08
C TYR A 233 -17.63 15.12 -6.17
N ARG A 234 -18.05 16.19 -6.86
CA ARG A 234 -17.20 17.39 -7.01
C ARG A 234 -16.99 18.17 -5.71
N GLN A 235 -17.93 18.09 -4.76
CA GLN A 235 -17.89 18.86 -3.52
C GLN A 235 -17.31 18.04 -2.37
N THR A 236 -17.64 16.75 -2.32
CA THR A 236 -17.32 15.87 -1.20
C THR A 236 -16.48 14.67 -1.59
N GLY A 237 -16.21 14.44 -2.87
CA GLY A 237 -15.44 13.29 -3.34
C GLY A 237 -16.26 12.01 -3.47
N ALA A 238 -15.57 10.90 -3.75
CA ALA A 238 -16.18 9.59 -3.96
C ALA A 238 -16.84 9.10 -2.67
N LEU A 239 -17.99 8.44 -2.81
CA LEU A 239 -18.62 7.74 -1.70
C LEU A 239 -18.08 6.30 -1.65
N LEU A 240 -17.32 5.99 -0.62
CA LEU A 240 -16.83 4.64 -0.35
C LEU A 240 -17.87 3.93 0.54
N VAL A 241 -18.21 2.70 0.18
CA VAL A 241 -19.30 1.95 0.81
C VAL A 241 -18.78 0.59 1.25
N GLN A 242 -19.13 0.22 2.49
CA GLN A 242 -18.97 -1.12 3.05
C GLN A 242 -20.37 -1.73 3.25
N VAL A 243 -20.57 -2.93 2.71
CA VAL A 243 -21.79 -3.74 2.85
C VAL A 243 -21.66 -4.72 4.01
N SER A 244 -20.47 -5.28 4.19
CA SER A 244 -20.13 -6.31 5.20
C SER A 244 -18.79 -5.96 5.87
N PRO A 245 -18.61 -6.21 7.19
CA PRO A 245 -19.52 -6.89 8.12
C PRO A 245 -20.68 -6.02 8.64
N GLY A 246 -20.60 -4.69 8.44
CA GLY A 246 -21.66 -3.75 8.75
C GLY A 246 -21.85 -2.78 7.60
N ARG A 247 -23.10 -2.37 7.36
CA ARG A 247 -23.39 -1.34 6.35
C ARG A 247 -22.90 0.01 6.85
N ASP A 248 -21.93 0.58 6.15
CA ASP A 248 -21.36 1.88 6.46
C ASP A 248 -20.83 2.58 5.20
N SER A 249 -20.61 3.88 5.27
CA SER A 249 -20.08 4.65 4.14
C SER A 249 -19.46 5.97 4.57
N PHE A 250 -18.46 6.42 3.84
CA PHE A 250 -17.88 7.75 4.03
C PHE A 250 -17.41 8.35 2.71
N ARG A 251 -17.14 9.66 2.73
CA ARG A 251 -16.71 10.44 1.57
C ARG A 251 -15.20 10.65 1.64
N CYS A 252 -14.50 10.48 0.53
CA CYS A 252 -13.08 10.82 0.40
C CYS A 252 -12.83 11.64 -0.85
N LYS A 253 -12.05 12.72 -0.71
CA LYS A 253 -11.71 13.64 -1.81
C LYS A 253 -10.39 13.24 -2.48
N GLY A 254 -10.19 13.80 -3.67
CA GLY A 254 -8.94 13.74 -4.40
C GLY A 254 -8.55 12.34 -4.85
N ASP A 255 -7.30 12.22 -5.28
CA ASP A 255 -6.75 11.00 -5.87
C ASP A 255 -6.58 9.90 -4.82
N VAL A 256 -6.43 10.26 -3.55
CA VAL A 256 -6.34 9.31 -2.41
C VAL A 256 -7.61 8.45 -2.26
N ALA A 257 -8.76 8.95 -2.71
CA ALA A 257 -10.00 8.17 -2.71
C ALA A 257 -9.90 6.87 -3.53
N GLY A 258 -8.99 6.82 -4.50
CA GLY A 258 -8.69 5.63 -5.30
C GLY A 258 -7.98 4.51 -4.52
N GLU A 259 -7.26 4.84 -3.47
CA GLU A 259 -6.36 3.88 -2.82
C GLU A 259 -6.89 3.40 -1.47
N ILE A 260 -7.79 4.15 -0.84
CA ILE A 260 -8.33 3.79 0.47
C ILE A 260 -8.91 2.37 0.49
N LEU A 261 -9.68 1.95 -0.53
CA LEU A 261 -10.24 0.61 -0.53
C LEU A 261 -9.16 -0.47 -0.66
N ARG A 262 -8.09 -0.18 -1.41
CA ARG A 262 -6.91 -1.03 -1.50
C ARG A 262 -6.16 -1.09 -0.17
N TRP A 263 -5.89 0.04 0.48
CA TRP A 263 -5.25 0.08 1.81
C TRP A 263 -6.02 -0.73 2.86
N VAL A 264 -7.36 -0.66 2.82
CA VAL A 264 -8.20 -1.50 3.70
C VAL A 264 -8.12 -2.97 3.32
N TYR A 265 -8.07 -3.28 2.02
CA TYR A 265 -7.93 -4.65 1.53
C TYR A 265 -6.60 -5.29 1.93
N ILE A 266 -5.49 -4.57 1.79
CA ILE A 266 -4.17 -5.05 2.21
C ILE A 266 -3.91 -4.92 3.71
N ASN A 267 -4.91 -4.57 4.53
CA ASN A 267 -4.77 -4.39 5.97
C ASN A 267 -3.69 -3.35 6.36
N LEU A 268 -3.42 -2.37 5.49
CA LEU A 268 -2.65 -1.19 5.85
C LEU A 268 -3.46 -0.32 6.82
N MET A 269 -4.77 -0.27 6.63
CA MET A 269 -5.71 0.48 7.47
C MET A 269 -6.97 -0.34 7.75
N THR A 270 -7.58 -0.12 8.90
CA THR A 270 -8.96 -0.54 9.17
C THR A 270 -9.96 0.44 8.52
N TRP A 271 -11.23 0.03 8.41
CA TRP A 271 -12.28 0.89 7.88
C TRP A 271 -12.48 2.18 8.68
N ASP A 272 -12.39 2.12 10.01
CA ASP A 272 -12.53 3.30 10.86
C ASP A 272 -11.32 4.23 10.79
N GLU A 273 -10.11 3.68 10.63
CA GLU A 273 -8.92 4.48 10.37
C GLU A 273 -9.01 5.18 9.02
N ALA A 274 -9.48 4.48 7.97
CA ALA A 274 -9.70 5.05 6.65
C ALA A 274 -10.73 6.20 6.68
N LYS A 275 -11.80 6.03 7.46
CA LYS A 275 -12.82 7.07 7.68
C LYS A 275 -12.25 8.29 8.42
N ALA A 276 -11.45 8.07 9.47
CA ALA A 276 -10.78 9.12 10.20
C ALA A 276 -9.80 9.89 9.30
N PHE A 277 -9.03 9.17 8.49
CA PHE A 277 -8.11 9.73 7.50
C PHE A 277 -8.83 10.60 6.47
N ALA A 278 -9.91 10.07 5.86
CA ALA A 278 -10.69 10.82 4.87
C ALA A 278 -11.35 12.09 5.46
N GLY A 279 -11.71 12.07 6.74
CA GLY A 279 -12.24 13.24 7.45
C GLY A 279 -11.19 14.30 7.81
N GLY A 280 -9.90 13.95 7.77
CA GLY A 280 -8.79 14.87 8.02
C GLY A 280 -8.33 15.65 6.77
N GLN A 281 -8.86 15.32 5.60
CA GLN A 281 -8.52 15.95 4.31
C GLN A 281 -9.36 17.20 3.98
#